data_AF-A0A3D2XYP5-F1
#
_entry.id   AF-A0A3D2XYP5-F1
#
_cell.length_a   1.000
_cell.length_b   1.000
_cell.length_c   1.000
_cell.angle_alpha   90.00
_cell.angle_beta   90.00
_cell.angle_gamma   90.00
#
_symmetry.space_group_name_H-M   'P 1'
#
loop_
_entity.id
_entity.type
_entity.pdbx_description
1 polymer ?
#
loop_
_entity_poly.entity_id
_entity_poly.type
_entity_poly.pdbx_seq_one_letter_code
_entity_poly.pdbx_strand_id
1 'polypeptide(L)' 'GSGHQPLDWIATLLAGKDRTLAAATAKPNGLYLVDVDYPAAYGLPRAVLGPLFLPDN' A
#
# COMPACT_ATOMS: atom_id res chain seq x y z
N GLY A 1 -4.92 -12.58 -6.10
CA GLY A 1 -3.93 -12.35 -7.18
C GLY A 1 -4.46 -12.86 -8.50
N SER A 2 -3.69 -12.78 -9.59
CA SER A 2 -4.07 -13.28 -10.93
C SER A 2 -3.74 -14.77 -11.15
N GLY A 3 -3.47 -15.54 -10.09
CA GLY A 3 -3.11 -16.96 -10.17
C GLY A 3 -1.69 -17.29 -10.64
N HIS A 4 -0.85 -16.28 -10.91
CA HIS A 4 0.51 -16.51 -11.44
C HIS A 4 1.54 -17.01 -10.42
N GLN A 5 1.25 -16.92 -9.12
CA GLN A 5 2.15 -17.31 -8.04
C GLN A 5 1.35 -18.04 -6.96
N PRO A 6 1.96 -19.01 -6.26
CA PRO A 6 1.30 -19.72 -5.18
C PRO A 6 1.06 -18.80 -3.97
N LEU A 7 0.18 -19.23 -3.06
CA LEU A 7 -0.28 -18.40 -1.94
C LEU A 7 0.85 -18.08 -0.93
N ASP A 8 1.83 -18.97 -0.80
CA ASP A 8 3.00 -18.84 0.07
C ASP A 8 4.12 -17.95 -0.51
N TRP A 9 4.00 -17.50 -1.77
CA TRP A 9 5.06 -16.79 -2.47
C TRP A 9 5.55 -15.53 -1.76
N ILE A 10 4.64 -14.74 -1.16
CA ILE A 10 5.01 -13.53 -0.42
C ILE A 10 5.89 -13.87 0.79
N ALA A 11 5.59 -14.96 1.51
CA ALA A 11 6.41 -15.38 2.64
C ALA A 11 7.82 -15.78 2.19
N THR A 12 7.93 -16.51 1.07
CA THR A 12 9.21 -16.88 0.46
C THR A 12 10.03 -15.66 0.05
N LEU A 13 9.41 -14.65 -0.58
CA LEU A 13 10.10 -13.40 -0.94
C LEU A 13 10.63 -12.64 0.29
N LEU A 14 9.81 -12.53 1.34
CA LEU A 14 10.18 -11.83 2.58
C LEU A 14 11.35 -12.52 3.28
N ALA A 15 11.37 -13.86 3.30
CA ALA A 15 12.49 -14.63 3.85
C ALA A 15 13.77 -14.47 3.03
N GLY A 16 13.65 -14.46 1.70
CA GLY A 16 14.79 -14.35 0.78
C GLY A 16 15.43 -12.96 0.71
N LYS A 17 14.66 -11.89 0.95
CA LYS A 17 15.12 -10.48 0.90
C LYS A 17 15.83 -10.11 -0.42
N ASP A 18 15.46 -10.78 -1.51
CA ASP A 18 16.06 -10.58 -2.83
C ASP A 18 15.04 -9.94 -3.79
N ARG A 19 15.35 -8.70 -4.22
CA ARG A 19 14.49 -7.94 -5.13
C ARG A 19 14.38 -8.56 -6.52
N THR A 20 15.37 -9.35 -6.96
CA THR A 20 15.39 -9.96 -8.30
C THR A 20 14.33 -11.05 -8.47
N LEU A 21 13.87 -11.65 -7.36
CA LEU A 21 12.82 -12.68 -7.33
C LEU A 21 11.41 -12.10 -7.26
N ALA A 22 11.27 -10.81 -6.90
CA ALA A 22 9.99 -10.14 -6.73
C ALA A 22 9.39 -9.65 -8.06
N ALA A 23 8.08 -9.39 -8.09
CA ALA A 23 7.40 -8.86 -9.27
C ALA A 23 7.96 -7.51 -9.74
N ALA A 24 7.62 -7.14 -10.98
CA ALA A 24 7.82 -5.79 -11.48
C ALA A 24 7.09 -4.76 -10.60
N THR A 25 7.66 -3.57 -10.48
CA THR A 25 7.02 -2.46 -9.75
C THR A 25 5.70 -2.10 -10.41
N ALA A 26 4.63 -1.96 -9.62
CA ALA A 26 3.33 -1.56 -10.12
C ALA A 26 3.37 -0.13 -10.73
N LYS A 27 2.44 0.17 -11.63
CA LYS A 27 2.32 1.53 -12.20
C LYS A 27 1.98 2.55 -11.10
N PRO A 28 2.57 3.76 -11.14
CA PRO A 28 2.39 4.74 -10.07
C PRO A 28 0.98 5.36 -10.02
N ASN A 29 0.27 5.41 -11.15
CA ASN A 29 -0.98 6.16 -11.29
C ASN A 29 -2.15 5.65 -10.41
N GLY A 30 -2.05 4.45 -9.84
CA GLY A 30 -3.06 3.89 -8.94
C GLY A 30 -2.77 4.13 -7.46
N LEU A 31 -1.63 4.73 -7.10
CA LEU A 31 -1.21 4.94 -5.71
C LEU A 31 -1.57 6.36 -5.26
N TYR A 32 -2.30 6.46 -4.14
CA TYR A 32 -2.72 7.73 -3.53
C TYR A 32 -2.27 7.78 -2.06
N LEU A 33 -1.62 8.90 -1.66
CA LEU A 33 -1.34 9.18 -0.25
C LEU A 33 -2.62 9.76 0.38
N VAL A 34 -3.20 9.03 1.33
CA VAL A 34 -4.51 9.37 1.91
C VAL A 34 -4.46 9.91 3.32
N ASP A 35 -3.43 9.59 4.11
CA ASP A 35 -3.24 10.10 5.47
C ASP A 35 -1.77 10.18 5.84
N VAL A 36 -1.47 11.00 6.86
CA VAL A 36 -0.15 11.12 7.49
C VAL A 36 -0.36 11.34 8.99
N ASP A 37 0.25 10.47 9.80
CA ASP A 37 0.14 10.57 11.25
C ASP A 37 1.06 11.67 11.83
N TYR A 38 0.47 12.52 12.67
CA TYR A 38 1.17 13.52 13.48
C TYR A 38 0.75 13.44 14.95
N PRO A 39 1.64 13.78 15.90
CA PRO A 39 1.26 13.92 17.31
C PRO A 39 0.07 14.86 17.52
N ALA A 40 -0.84 14.48 18.42
CA ALA A 40 -2.08 15.22 18.67
C ALA A 40 -1.85 16.69 19.11
N ALA A 41 -0.71 16.99 19.73
CA ALA A 41 -0.34 18.34 20.18
C ALA A 41 -0.29 19.38 19.04
N TYR A 42 -0.15 18.94 17.79
CA TYR A 42 -0.14 19.83 16.63
C TYR A 42 -1.55 20.22 16.15
N GLY A 43 -2.61 19.57 16.64
CA GLY A 43 -4.00 19.94 16.37
C GLY A 43 -4.36 20.02 14.88
N LEU A 44 -3.71 19.21 14.03
CA LEU A 44 -3.92 19.27 12.58
C LEU A 44 -5.31 18.77 12.19
N PRO A 45 -5.97 19.42 11.21
CA PRO A 45 -7.24 18.94 10.70
C PRO A 45 -7.07 17.59 9.99
N ARG A 46 -7.97 16.64 10.26
CA ARG A 46 -8.03 15.37 9.54
C ARG A 46 -9.02 15.50 8.39
N ALA A 47 -8.56 15.21 7.17
CA ALA A 47 -9.43 15.11 6.01
C ALA A 47 -10.09 13.73 5.96
N VAL A 48 -11.19 13.62 5.22
CA VAL A 48 -11.78 12.36 4.83
C VAL A 48 -10.76 11.57 3.98
N LEU A 49 -10.62 10.27 4.25
CA LEU A 49 -9.71 9.42 3.49
C LEU A 49 -10.23 9.24 2.07
N GLY A 50 -9.47 9.75 1.10
CA GLY A 50 -9.77 9.57 -0.32
C GLY A 50 -9.42 8.16 -0.85
N PRO A 51 -9.39 7.99 -2.19
CA PRO A 51 -9.69 8.96 -3.24
C PRO A 51 -11.17 9.33 -3.31
N LEU A 52 -11.51 10.41 -4.03
CA LEU A 52 -12.84 11.02 -4.12
C LEU A 52 -14.00 10.07 -4.49
N PHE A 53 -13.70 8.88 -4.99
CA PHE A 53 -14.66 7.85 -5.40
C PHE A 53 -14.82 6.70 -4.39
N LEU A 54 -14.04 6.67 -3.30
CA LEU A 54 -14.22 5.70 -2.22
C LEU A 54 -15.21 6.25 -1.18
N PRO A 55 -16.06 5.39 -0.60
CA PRO A 55 -16.98 5.81 0.45
C PRO A 55 -16.26 6.05 1.77
N ASP A 56 -16.80 6.96 2.57
CA ASP A 56 -16.30 7.32 3.91
C ASP A 56 -16.72 6.28 4.97
N ASN A 57 -16.67 4.98 4.64
CA ASN A 57 -17.23 3.85 5.41
C ASN A 57 -18.74 3.93 5.73
#